data_AF-A0A7R9N916-F1
#
_entry.id   AF-A0A7R9N916-F1
#
_cell.length_a   1.000
_cell.length_b   1.000
_cell.length_c   1.000
_cell.angle_alpha   90.00
_cell.angle_beta   90.00
_cell.angle_gamma   90.00
#
_symmetry.space_group_name_H-M   'P 1'
#
loop_
_entity.id
_entity.type
_entity.pdbx_description
1 polymer ?
#
loop_
_entity_poly.entity_id
_entity_poly.type
_entity_poly.pdbx_seq_one_letter_code
_entity_poly.pdbx_strand_id
1 'polypeptide(L)' 'MERKWVYEVVKYLPVEELDEEIKKLEKDIRVFQRLYFIRRLCRGMSVEEAAGLVGVTKATGYAWFKRWNFNGYEGL' A
#
# COMPACT_ATOMS: atom_id res chain seq x y z
N MET A 1 37.72 3.56 0.89
CA MET A 1 37.39 2.12 0.90
C MET A 1 36.19 1.94 1.80
N GLU A 2 35.00 1.84 1.22
CA GLU A 2 33.76 1.61 1.99
C GLU A 2 33.77 0.20 2.58
N ARG A 3 33.55 0.09 3.89
CA ARG A 3 33.39 -1.20 4.55
C ARG A 3 32.08 -1.82 4.10
N LYS A 4 32.17 -2.76 3.17
CA LYS A 4 31.07 -3.65 2.81
C LYS A 4 30.87 -4.60 3.98
N TRP A 5 29.84 -4.37 4.79
CA TRP A 5 29.45 -5.32 5.82
C TRP A 5 28.98 -6.60 5.12
N VAL A 6 29.78 -7.66 5.20
CA VAL A 6 29.41 -9.00 4.74
C VAL A 6 28.79 -9.72 5.92
N TYR A 7 27.54 -9.40 6.23
CA TYR A 7 26.75 -10.22 7.15
C TYR A 7 26.04 -11.30 6.33
N GLU A 8 26.29 -12.57 6.63
CA GLU A 8 25.51 -13.67 6.07
C GLU A 8 24.09 -13.61 6.60
N VAL A 9 23.11 -13.70 5.71
CA VAL A 9 21.69 -13.75 6.09
C VAL A 9 21.38 -15.16 6.56
N VAL A 10 21.03 -15.30 7.84
CA VAL A 10 20.52 -16.57 8.39
C VAL A 10 19.14 -16.84 7.80
N LYS A 11 19.02 -17.94 7.04
CA LYS A 11 17.76 -18.34 6.40
C LYS A 11 16.90 -19.13 7.38
N TYR A 12 16.01 -18.43 8.09
CA TYR A 12 15.00 -19.08 8.94
C TYR A 12 13.83 -19.67 8.15
N LEU A 13 13.65 -19.22 6.90
CA LEU A 13 12.62 -19.68 5.97
C LEU A 13 13.24 -19.87 4.57
N PRO A 14 12.72 -20.81 3.76
CA PRO A 14 12.95 -20.83 2.32
C PRO A 14 12.52 -19.51 1.67
N VAL A 15 13.16 -19.15 0.55
CA VAL A 15 12.86 -17.89 -0.16
C VAL A 15 11.42 -17.90 -0.69
N GLU A 16 10.95 -19.07 -1.12
CA GLU A 16 9.60 -19.27 -1.63
C GLU A 16 8.53 -19.00 -0.57
N GLU A 17 8.75 -19.49 0.66
CA GLU A 17 7.86 -19.21 1.80
C GLU A 17 7.89 -17.72 2.19
N LEU A 18 9.09 -17.10 2.14
CA LEU A 18 9.22 -15.66 2.38
C LEU A 18 8.46 -14.85 1.34
N ASP A 19 8.56 -15.21 0.06
CA ASP A 19 7.83 -14.56 -1.03
C ASP A 19 6.31 -14.72 -0.89
N GLU A 20 5.85 -15.87 -0.41
CA GLU A 20 4.43 -16.10 -0.11
C GLU A 20 3.93 -15.20 1.04
N GLU A 21 4.70 -15.08 2.13
CA GLU A 21 4.36 -14.19 3.24
C GLU A 21 4.36 -12.72 2.83
N ILE A 22 5.35 -12.29 2.03
CA ILE A 22 5.38 -10.95 1.44
C ILE A 22 4.10 -10.71 0.63
N LYS A 23 3.72 -11.63 -0.27
CA LYS A 23 2.51 -11.48 -1.11
C LYS A 23 1.22 -11.39 -0.29
N LYS A 24 1.10 -12.16 0.79
CA LYS A 24 -0.06 -12.10 1.70
C LYS A 24 -0.15 -10.72 2.32
N LEU A 25 0.93 -10.24 2.93
CA LEU A 25 0.99 -8.94 3.60
C LEU A 25 0.83 -7.76 2.63
N GLU A 26 1.38 -7.86 1.41
CA GLU A 26 1.22 -6.83 0.38
C GLU A 26 -0.25 -6.58 0.01
N LYS A 27 -1.08 -7.63 0.01
CA LYS A 27 -2.52 -7.47 -0.22
C LYS A 27 -3.14 -6.65 0.90
N ASP A 28 -2.86 -7.00 2.14
CA ASP A 28 -3.42 -6.32 3.32
C ASP A 28 -2.94 -4.87 3.42
N ILE A 29 -1.65 -4.62 3.15
CA ILE A 29 -1.07 -3.27 3.11
C ILE A 29 -1.75 -2.41 2.04
N ARG A 30 -2.03 -2.94 0.85
CA ARG A 30 -2.73 -2.20 -0.21
C ARG A 30 -4.15 -1.81 0.19
N VAL A 31 -4.90 -2.73 0.79
CA VAL A 31 -6.26 -2.45 1.28
C VAL A 31 -6.21 -1.42 2.41
N PHE A 32 -5.29 -1.58 3.35
CA PHE A 32 -5.05 -0.62 4.43
C PHE A 32 -4.73 0.79 3.92
N GLN A 33 -3.85 0.90 2.92
CA GLN A 33 -3.48 2.18 2.30
C GLN A 33 -4.69 2.86 1.64
N ARG A 34 -5.52 2.10 0.93
CA ARG A 34 -6.75 2.62 0.30
C ARG A 34 -7.78 3.05 1.35
N LEU A 35 -7.92 2.32 2.45
CA LEU A 35 -8.78 2.73 3.57
C LEU A 35 -8.33 4.05 4.20
N TYR A 36 -7.02 4.24 4.39
CA TYR A 36 -6.49 5.51 4.88
C TYR A 36 -6.76 6.66 3.90
N PHE A 37 -6.63 6.41 2.60
CA PHE A 37 -7.01 7.36 1.57
C PHE A 37 -8.49 7.76 1.70
N ILE A 38 -9.42 6.80 1.76
CA ILE A 38 -10.86 7.07 1.93
C ILE A 38 -11.15 7.81 3.23
N ARG A 39 -10.56 7.41 4.35
CA ARG A 39 -10.71 8.09 5.65
C ARG A 39 -10.34 9.57 5.55
N ARG A 40 -9.31 9.93 4.78
CA ARG A 40 -8.92 11.33 4.57
C ARG A 40 -9.97 12.08 3.76
N LEU A 41 -10.54 11.48 2.72
CA LEU A 41 -11.64 12.06 1.97
C LEU A 41 -12.87 12.29 2.84
N CYS A 42 -13.24 11.32 3.69
CA CYS A 42 -14.34 11.47 4.64
C CYS A 42 -14.11 12.61 5.65
N ARG A 43 -12.86 13.04 5.85
CA ARG A 43 -12.49 14.19 6.69
C ARG A 43 -12.47 15.52 5.92
N GLY A 44 -12.95 15.53 4.68
CA GLY A 44 -13.06 16.74 3.84
C GLY A 44 -11.81 17.08 3.05
N MET A 45 -10.80 16.21 3.03
CA MET A 45 -9.59 16.42 2.24
C MET A 45 -9.87 16.22 0.74
N SER A 46 -9.16 16.96 -0.12
CA SER A 46 -9.26 16.73 -1.57
C SER A 46 -8.62 15.40 -1.98
N VAL A 47 -9.02 14.88 -3.15
CA VAL A 47 -8.43 13.66 -3.73
C VAL A 47 -6.92 13.79 -3.94
N GLU A 48 -6.45 14.97 -4.32
CA GLU A 48 -5.04 15.24 -4.60
C GLU A 48 -4.19 15.20 -3.32
N GLU A 49 -4.63 15.90 -2.26
CA GLU A 49 -3.94 15.88 -0.96
C GLU A 49 -3.94 14.48 -0.35
N ALA A 50 -5.08 13.79 -0.38
CA ALA A 50 -5.19 12.44 0.15
C ALA A 50 -4.30 11.44 -0.61
N ALA A 51 -4.22 11.56 -1.94
CA ALA A 51 -3.35 10.74 -2.78
C ALA A 51 -1.88 10.96 -2.46
N GLY A 52 -1.46 12.24 -2.30
CA GLY A 52 -0.11 12.59 -1.90
C GLY A 52 0.28 11.98 -0.54
N LEU A 53 -0.63 12.01 0.44
CA LEU A 53 -0.38 11.47 1.79
C LEU A 53 -0.29 9.94 1.85
N VAL A 54 -0.79 9.23 0.85
CA VAL A 54 -0.61 7.79 0.72
C VAL A 54 0.43 7.43 -0.35
N GLY A 55 1.14 8.41 -0.92
CA GLY A 55 2.23 8.16 -1.87
C GLY A 55 1.77 7.64 -3.24
N VAL A 56 0.57 7.99 -3.68
CA VAL A 56 0.08 7.63 -5.03
C VAL A 56 -0.17 8.87 -5.88
N THR A 57 -0.19 8.69 -7.20
CA THR A 57 -0.48 9.80 -8.11
C THR A 57 -1.93 10.29 -7.96
N LYS A 58 -2.18 11.56 -8.33
CA LYS A 58 -3.53 12.13 -8.40
C LYS A 58 -4.48 11.27 -9.23
N ALA A 59 -4.03 10.76 -10.38
CA ALA A 59 -4.82 9.90 -11.25
C ALA A 59 -5.23 8.59 -10.54
N THR A 60 -4.31 7.95 -9.82
CA THR A 60 -4.59 6.76 -9.01
C THR A 60 -5.59 7.07 -7.90
N GLY A 61 -5.44 8.21 -7.20
CA GLY A 61 -6.38 8.66 -6.19
C GLY A 61 -7.80 8.82 -6.73
N TYR A 62 -7.97 9.46 -7.90
CA TYR A 62 -9.29 9.57 -8.54
C TYR A 62 -9.87 8.22 -8.94
N ALA A 63 -9.05 7.27 -9.40
CA ALA A 63 -9.51 5.93 -9.72
C ALA A 63 -10.02 5.20 -8.46
N TRP A 64 -9.31 5.31 -7.34
CA TRP A 64 -9.73 4.73 -6.06
C TRP A 64 -11.02 5.37 -5.53
N PHE A 65 -11.11 6.70 -5.58
CA PHE A 65 -12.32 7.43 -5.21
C PHE A 65 -13.54 6.98 -6.01
N LYS A 66 -13.42 6.88 -7.34
CA LYS A 66 -14.51 6.41 -8.20
C LYS A 66 -14.94 4.98 -7.86
N ARG A 67 -13.98 4.06 -7.66
CA ARG A 67 -14.27 2.67 -7.30
C ARG A 67 -14.96 2.57 -5.95
N TRP A 68 -14.48 3.31 -4.95
CA TRP A 68 -15.11 3.36 -3.64
C TRP A 68 -16.55 3.87 -3.72
N ASN A 69 -16.81 4.95 -4.45
CA ASN A 69 -18.17 5.49 -4.56
C ASN A 69 -19.12 4.56 -5.33
N PHE A 70 -18.60 3.69 -6.20
CA PHE A 70 -19.40 2.76 -6.98
C PHE A 70 -19.63 1.43 -6.24
N ASN A 71 -18.61 0.89 -5.56
CA ASN A 71 -18.61 -0.47 -4.99
C ASN A 71 -18.41 -0.53 -3.46
N GLY A 72 -18.21 0.60 -2.79
CA GLY A 72 -17.86 0.64 -1.37
C GLY A 72 -16.57 -0.13 -1.07
N TYR A 73 -16.60 -0.95 -0.02
CA TYR A 73 -15.45 -1.74 0.42
C TYR A 73 -14.96 -2.75 -0.62
N GLU A 74 -15.87 -3.34 -1.41
CA GLU A 74 -15.51 -4.26 -2.51
C GLU A 74 -14.76 -3.56 -3.66
N GLY A 75 -14.75 -2.23 -3.68
CA GLY A 75 -13.99 -1.42 -4.63
C GLY A 75 -12.54 -1.14 -4.23
N LEU A 76 -12.12 -1.58 -3.03
CA LEU A 76 -10.79 -1.34 -2.47
C LEU A 76 -9.74 -2.38 -2.88
#